data_AF-V5WI40-F1
#
_entry.id   AF-V5WI40-F1
#
_cell.length_a   1.000
_cell.length_b   1.000
_cell.length_c   1.000
_cell.angle_alpha   90.00
_cell.angle_beta   90.00
_cell.angle_gamma   90.00
#
_symmetry.space_group_name_H-M   'P 1'
#
loop_
_entity.id
_entity.type
_entity.pdbx_description
1 polymer ?
#
loop_
_entity_poly.entity_id
_entity_poly.type
_entity_poly.pdbx_seq_one_letter_code
_entity_poly.pdbx_strand_id
1 'polypeptide(L)'
;MKSFEERLERLEQISNTIRTGDVELQEATKLFEEGIELAKGLEKELSAVEGKIEKLVKAPAGKDEPAVLDLFPELDNFTGEEE
;
A
#
# COMPACT_ATOMS: atom_id res chain seq x y z
N MET A 1 0.16 -14.44 5.22
CA MET A 1 1.45 -13.78 4.94
C MET A 1 1.81 -14.07 3.52
N LYS A 2 2.39 -15.22 3.13
CA LYS A 2 2.89 -15.48 1.75
C LYS A 2 2.15 -14.80 0.57
N SER A 3 0.81 -14.76 0.56
CA SER A 3 0.04 -14.09 -0.49
C SER A 3 0.24 -12.57 -0.61
N PHE A 4 0.53 -11.84 0.46
CA PHE A 4 0.82 -10.41 0.40
C PHE A 4 2.21 -10.18 -0.16
N GLU A 5 3.23 -10.86 0.39
CA GLU A 5 4.61 -10.71 -0.09
C GLU A 5 4.76 -11.19 -1.54
N GLU A 6 4.06 -12.25 -1.95
CA GLU A 6 4.03 -12.73 -3.34
C GLU A 6 3.42 -11.69 -4.29
N ARG A 7 2.33 -11.01 -3.88
CA ARG A 7 1.71 -9.93 -4.68
C ARG A 7 2.61 -8.70 -4.75
N LEU A 8 3.29 -8.37 -3.67
CA LEU A 8 4.23 -7.26 -3.63
C LEU A 8 5.43 -7.52 -4.54
N GLU A 9 6.02 -8.73 -4.46
CA GLU A 9 7.11 -9.15 -5.34
C GLU A 9 6.69 -9.09 -6.82
N ARG A 10 5.47 -9.53 -7.14
CA ARG A 10 4.92 -9.42 -8.50
C ARG A 10 4.81 -7.97 -8.96
N LEU A 11 4.34 -7.06 -8.10
CA LEU A 11 4.24 -5.63 -8.41
C LEU A 11 5.62 -5.02 -8.69
N GLU A 12 6.64 -5.39 -7.92
CA GLU A 12 8.03 -4.95 -8.14
C GLU A 12 8.59 -5.45 -9.48
N GLN A 13 8.30 -6.71 -9.83
CA GLN A 13 8.70 -7.28 -11.12
C GLN A 13 8.04 -6.54 -12.30
N ILE A 14 6.75 -6.24 -12.19
CA ILE A 14 6.00 -5.47 -13.19
C ILE A 14 6.62 -4.07 -13.34
N SER A 15 6.84 -3.37 -12.23
CA SER A 15 7.42 -2.03 -12.22
C SER A 15 8.80 -2.01 -12.90
N ASN A 16 9.66 -2.98 -12.56
CA ASN A 16 10.97 -3.10 -13.18
C ASN A 16 10.88 -3.38 -14.68
N THR A 17 9.99 -4.27 -15.10
CA THR A 17 9.80 -4.63 -16.53
C THR A 17 9.31 -3.44 -17.35
N ILE A 18 8.38 -2.64 -16.82
CA ILE A 18 7.89 -1.43 -17.49
C ILE A 18 9.00 -0.38 -17.57
N ARG A 19 9.79 -0.22 -16.50
CA ARG A 19 10.86 0.78 -16.42
C ARG A 19 12.03 0.50 -17.36
N THR A 20 12.37 -0.78 -17.61
CA THR A 20 13.45 -1.12 -18.56
C THR A 20 13.05 -0.87 -20.00
N GLY A 21 11.74 -0.83 -20.31
CA GLY A 21 11.25 -0.57 -21.67
C GLY A 21 11.45 -1.71 -22.66
N ASP A 22 11.89 -2.89 -22.19
CA ASP A 22 12.14 -4.09 -23.00
C ASP A 22 10.86 -4.90 -23.31
N VAL A 23 9.71 -4.21 -23.37
CA VAL A 23 8.39 -4.83 -23.52
C VAL A 23 7.59 -4.11 -24.61
N GLU A 24 6.91 -4.89 -25.45
CA GLU A 24 6.04 -4.34 -26.48
C GLU A 24 4.88 -3.54 -25.86
N LEU A 25 4.45 -2.46 -26.51
CA LEU A 25 3.42 -1.55 -25.99
C LEU A 25 2.15 -2.28 -25.53
N GLN A 26 1.67 -3.26 -26.29
CA GLN A 26 0.46 -4.00 -25.94
C GLN A 26 0.63 -4.81 -24.64
N GLU A 27 1.81 -5.37 -24.43
CA GLU A 27 2.13 -6.13 -23.21
C GLU A 27 2.41 -5.19 -22.03
N ALA A 28 3.05 -4.04 -22.28
CA ALA A 28 3.23 -2.99 -21.28
C ALA A 28 1.88 -2.50 -20.72
N THR A 29 0.87 -2.33 -21.57
CA THR A 29 -0.48 -1.93 -21.13
C THR A 29 -1.09 -2.98 -20.21
N LYS A 30 -0.98 -4.27 -20.52
CA LYS A 30 -1.51 -5.35 -19.65
C LYS A 30 -0.77 -5.41 -18.32
N LEU A 31 0.55 -5.31 -18.34
CA LEU A 31 1.38 -5.28 -17.12
C LEU A 31 1.01 -4.08 -16.25
N PHE A 32 0.73 -2.93 -16.87
CA PHE A 32 0.28 -1.74 -16.16
C PHE A 32 -1.09 -1.96 -15.48
N GLU A 33 -2.07 -2.53 -16.20
CA GLU A 33 -3.38 -2.89 -15.64
C GLU A 33 -3.25 -3.87 -14.46
N GLU A 34 -2.43 -4.92 -14.61
CA GLU A 34 -2.13 -5.87 -13.54
C GLU A 34 -1.49 -5.16 -12.33
N GLY A 35 -0.52 -4.28 -12.56
CA GLY A 35 0.16 -3.52 -11.52
C GLY A 35 -0.80 -2.62 -10.74
N ILE A 36 -1.74 -1.96 -11.40
CA ILE A 36 -2.75 -1.11 -10.74
C ILE A 36 -3.66 -1.94 -9.84
N GLU A 37 -4.12 -3.10 -10.29
CA GLU A 37 -4.99 -3.96 -9.48
C GLU A 37 -4.24 -4.58 -8.28
N LEU A 38 -2.97 -4.96 -8.46
CA LEU A 38 -2.11 -5.40 -7.37
C LEU A 38 -1.90 -4.29 -6.33
N ALA A 39 -1.57 -3.08 -6.77
CA ALA A 39 -1.34 -1.94 -5.88
C ALA A 39 -2.57 -1.63 -5.02
N LYS A 40 -3.76 -1.53 -5.64
CA LYS A 40 -5.03 -1.31 -4.90
C LYS A 40 -5.31 -2.43 -3.89
N GLY A 41 -5.03 -3.67 -4.26
CA GLY A 41 -5.23 -4.82 -3.39
C GLY A 41 -4.32 -4.79 -2.16
N LEU A 42 -3.04 -4.48 -2.37
CA LEU A 42 -2.03 -4.36 -1.31
C LEU A 42 -2.36 -3.20 -0.36
N GLU A 43 -2.72 -2.04 -0.89
CA GLU A 43 -3.14 -0.86 -0.12
C GLU A 43 -4.32 -1.21 0.80
N LYS A 44 -5.36 -1.83 0.25
CA LYS A 44 -6.54 -2.24 1.03
C LYS A 44 -6.21 -3.21 2.17
N GLU A 45 -5.29 -4.13 1.93
CA GLU A 45 -4.85 -5.08 2.96
C GLU A 45 -4.03 -4.39 4.05
N LEU A 46 -3.12 -3.49 3.67
CA LEU A 46 -2.38 -2.63 4.59
C LEU A 46 -3.32 -1.80 5.47
N SER A 47 -4.28 -1.08 4.88
CA SER A 47 -5.26 -0.29 5.65
C SER A 47 -6.10 -1.14 6.61
N ALA A 48 -6.45 -2.38 6.22
CA ALA A 48 -7.16 -3.29 7.10
C ALA A 48 -6.31 -3.74 8.31
N VAL A 49 -5.01 -3.95 8.09
CA VAL A 49 -4.06 -4.27 9.16
C VAL A 49 -3.85 -3.06 10.07
N GLU A 50 -3.63 -1.87 9.51
CA GLU A 50 -3.51 -0.61 10.26
C GLU A 50 -4.73 -0.37 11.15
N GLY A 51 -5.95 -0.46 10.61
CA GLY A 51 -7.17 -0.28 11.39
C GLY A 51 -7.35 -1.35 12.48
N LYS A 52 -6.80 -2.56 12.30
CA LYS A 52 -6.77 -3.58 13.35
C LYS A 52 -5.76 -3.23 14.44
N ILE A 53 -4.58 -2.73 14.08
CA ILE A 53 -3.56 -2.27 15.03
C ILE A 53 -4.10 -1.09 15.82
N GLU A 54 -4.70 -0.10 15.16
CA GLU A 54 -5.31 1.07 15.78
C GLU A 54 -6.35 0.67 16.84
N LYS A 55 -7.24 -0.28 16.53
CA LYS A 55 -8.21 -0.81 17.49
C LYS A 55 -7.58 -1.52 18.68
N LEU A 56 -6.47 -2.23 18.47
CA LEU A 56 -5.74 -2.90 19.56
C LEU A 56 -5.00 -1.89 20.45
N VAL A 57 -4.46 -0.82 19.86
CA VAL A 57 -3.74 0.25 20.57
C VAL A 57 -4.71 1.17 21.32
N LYS A 58 -5.90 1.45 20.75
CA LYS A 58 -6.99 2.21 21.39
C LYS A 58 -7.86 1.36 22.31
N ALA A 59 -7.68 0.04 22.36
CA ALA A 59 -8.34 -0.78 23.38
C ALA A 59 -7.82 -0.34 24.76
N PRO A 60 -8.68 -0.16 25.77
CA PRO A 60 -8.31 0.51 27.01
C PRO A 60 -7.27 -0.31 27.79
N ALA A 61 -5.99 0.00 27.60
CA ALA A 61 -4.91 -0.37 28.50
C ALA A 61 -4.88 0.64 29.66
N GLY A 62 -5.91 0.59 30.52
CA GLY A 62 -5.99 1.48 31.66
C GLY A 62 -6.44 2.90 31.31
N LYS A 63 -7.10 3.55 32.26
CA LYS A 63 -7.53 4.94 32.16
C LYS A 63 -6.27 5.83 32.10
N ASP A 64 -6.27 6.80 31.18
CA ASP A 64 -5.49 8.06 31.26
C ASP A 64 -4.31 8.31 30.29
N GLU A 65 -4.19 7.64 29.13
CA GLU A 65 -3.37 8.17 28.02
C GLU A 65 -4.04 8.00 26.65
N PRO A 66 -4.10 9.06 25.80
CA PRO A 66 -4.60 8.95 24.44
C PRO A 66 -3.60 8.14 23.61
N ALA A 67 -4.05 6.98 23.13
CA ALA A 67 -3.35 6.17 22.17
C ALA A 67 -3.30 6.88 20.80
N VAL A 68 -2.32 7.77 20.63
CA VAL A 68 -1.97 8.39 19.35
C VAL A 68 -1.01 7.46 18.63
N LEU A 69 -1.41 6.97 17.47
CA LEU A 69 -0.60 6.10 16.64
C LEU A 69 -0.24 6.87 15.36
N ASP A 70 0.80 7.70 15.44
CA ASP A 70 1.41 8.39 14.29
C ASP A 70 2.29 7.40 13.52
N LEU A 71 1.67 6.43 12.84
CA LEU A 71 2.42 5.41 12.08
C LEU A 71 3.08 5.99 10.82
N PHE A 72 2.45 6.98 10.18
CA PHE A 72 2.97 7.65 8.97
C PHE A 72 2.49 9.11 8.87
N PRO A 73 3.01 10.04 9.69
CA PRO A 73 2.62 11.45 9.63
C PRO A 73 2.91 12.13 8.28
N GLU A 74 3.74 11.50 7.44
CA GLU A 74 4.13 12.03 6.11
C GLU A 74 3.11 11.73 5.00
N LEU A 75 2.16 10.81 5.20
CA LEU A 75 1.14 10.47 4.19
C LEU A 75 -0.08 11.41 4.20
N ASP A 76 -0.32 12.12 5.31
CA ASP A 76 -1.36 13.15 5.40
C ASP A 76 -1.03 14.39 4.53
N ASN A 77 0.23 14.55 4.13
CA ASN A 77 0.68 15.62 3.23
C ASN A 77 0.47 15.30 1.73
N PHE A 78 -0.18 14.18 1.38
CA PHE A 78 -0.55 13.87 -0.02
C PHE A 78 -1.99 14.31 -0.36
N THR A 79 -2.58 15.25 0.40
CA THR A 79 -3.66 16.06 -0.16
C THR A 79 -3.02 16.97 -1.21
N GLY A 80 -3.17 16.62 -2.48
CA GLY A 80 -2.76 17.43 -3.61
C GLY A 80 -3.41 18.81 -3.55
N GLU A 81 -2.77 19.74 -2.86
CA GLU A 81 -2.83 21.15 -3.19
C GLU A 81 -1.83 21.33 -4.34
N GLU A 82 -2.33 21.08 -5.56
CA GLU A 82 -1.73 21.68 -6.74
C GLU A 82 -1.88 23.21 -6.60
N GLU A 83 -0.76 23.93 -6.59
CA GLU A 83 -0.71 25.39 -6.80
C GLU A 83 -1.31 25.78 -8.17
#